data_AF-A0A094AHD4-F1
#
_entry.id   AF-A0A094AHD4-F1
#
_cell.length_a   1.000
_cell.length_b   1.000
_cell.length_c   1.000
_cell.angle_alpha   90.00
_cell.angle_beta   90.00
_cell.angle_gamma   90.00
#
_symmetry.space_group_name_H-M   'P 1'
#
loop_
_entity.id
_entity.type
_entity.pdbx_description
1 polymer ?
#
loop_
_entity_poly.entity_id
_entity_poly.type
_entity_poly.pdbx_seq_one_letter_code
_entity_poly.pdbx_strand_id
1 'polypeptide(L)'
;MPIESLVSVVFYRGLTMQVAVERDATGRSNYSMCAVNPSRISKTFNEQALQYVVENIAEETKWLLEIVNYNIANMQYVCAGDLRALDTLTGVTNYLKAQKIDIQALMETLSLEDVKAHLVEIIRECARQTEAKPKPLDLQRGFATIPLKGIDVPFHSTFLRSGVKPFRSFLLKKINKTTIDPSKLIGKYIPNVTAKPFEITKEYFEDVYRLTNSPKIKDILANWESYQDGGKAPSESSFEHVHAEGPDGTETDAS
;
A
#
# COMPACT_ATOMS: atom_id res chain seq x y z
N MET A 1 -25.52 -4.18 4.23
CA MET A 1 -24.96 -4.95 5.35
C MET A 1 -25.62 -4.48 6.64
N PRO A 2 -26.11 -5.37 7.52
CA PRO A 2 -26.63 -5.01 8.85
C PRO A 2 -25.56 -4.39 9.74
N ILE A 3 -25.97 -3.64 10.78
CA ILE A 3 -25.06 -2.91 11.68
C ILE A 3 -24.14 -3.89 12.41
N GLU A 4 -24.65 -5.03 12.87
CA GLU A 4 -23.91 -6.04 13.61
C GLU A 4 -22.78 -6.65 12.76
N SER A 5 -23.09 -6.92 11.48
CA SER A 5 -22.09 -7.39 10.52
C SER A 5 -21.06 -6.30 10.22
N LEU A 6 -21.47 -5.04 10.12
CA LEU A 6 -20.56 -3.92 9.89
C LEU A 6 -19.57 -3.75 11.04
N VAL A 7 -20.06 -3.74 12.28
CA VAL A 7 -19.20 -3.65 13.48
C VAL A 7 -18.23 -4.82 13.52
N SER A 8 -18.71 -6.05 13.23
CA SER A 8 -17.85 -7.24 13.17
C SER A 8 -16.72 -7.09 12.13
N VAL A 9 -17.03 -6.58 10.94
CA VAL A 9 -16.05 -6.37 9.86
C VAL A 9 -15.02 -5.30 10.22
N VAL A 10 -15.46 -4.17 10.76
CA VAL A 10 -14.56 -3.08 11.14
C VAL A 10 -13.66 -3.48 12.31
N PHE A 11 -14.21 -4.17 13.31
CA PHE A 11 -13.44 -4.68 14.43
C PHE A 11 -12.39 -5.71 13.98
N TYR A 12 -12.80 -6.69 13.16
CA TYR A 12 -11.88 -7.70 12.63
C TYR A 12 -10.79 -7.09 11.74
N ARG A 13 -11.12 -6.04 10.96
CA ARG A 13 -10.14 -5.25 10.21
C ARG A 13 -9.10 -4.63 11.14
N GLY A 14 -9.54 -3.99 12.23
CA GLY A 14 -8.66 -3.42 13.25
C GLY A 14 -7.67 -4.45 13.80
N LEU A 15 -8.19 -5.60 14.24
CA LEU A 15 -7.36 -6.70 14.77
C LEU A 15 -6.37 -7.25 13.73
N THR A 16 -6.83 -7.44 12.48
CA THR A 16 -5.99 -7.97 11.40
C THR A 16 -4.81 -7.04 11.13
N MET A 17 -5.05 -5.72 11.10
CA MET A 17 -3.99 -4.71 10.93
C MET A 17 -3.06 -4.68 12.14
N GLN A 18 -3.59 -4.78 13.37
CA GLN A 18 -2.82 -4.72 14.61
C GLN A 18 -1.84 -5.90 14.74
N VAL A 19 -2.29 -7.11 14.43
CA VAL A 19 -1.54 -8.37 14.57
C VAL A 19 -0.56 -8.61 13.43
N ALA A 20 -0.77 -7.98 12.27
CA ALA A 20 0.12 -8.13 11.12
C ALA A 20 1.51 -7.50 11.33
N VAL A 21 1.68 -6.69 12.36
CA VAL A 21 2.94 -6.00 12.65
C VAL A 21 3.60 -6.63 13.87
N GLU A 22 4.86 -7.03 13.72
CA GLU A 22 5.68 -7.49 14.83
C GLU A 22 5.95 -6.36 15.82
N ARG A 23 5.88 -6.69 17.11
CA ARG A 23 6.00 -5.73 18.20
C ARG A 23 7.06 -6.20 19.20
N ASP A 24 7.77 -5.25 19.78
CA ASP A 24 8.72 -5.51 20.85
C ASP A 24 8.02 -5.86 22.18
N ALA A 25 8.80 -6.15 23.22
CA ALA A 25 8.29 -6.49 24.55
C ALA A 25 7.43 -5.38 25.20
N THR A 26 7.54 -4.14 24.71
CA THR A 26 6.74 -2.98 25.16
C THR A 26 5.55 -2.69 24.24
N GLY A 27 5.30 -3.53 23.24
CA GLY A 27 4.21 -3.40 22.30
C GLY A 27 4.46 -2.42 21.16
N ARG A 28 5.67 -1.92 20.96
CA ARG A 28 6.01 -0.95 19.91
C ARG A 28 6.39 -1.66 18.62
N SER A 29 6.06 -1.07 17.47
CA SER A 29 6.52 -1.54 16.16
C SER A 29 7.65 -0.67 15.61
N ASN A 30 8.34 -1.18 14.58
CA ASN A 30 9.30 -0.42 13.79
C ASN A 30 8.66 0.26 12.56
N TYR A 31 7.35 0.48 12.57
CA TYR A 31 6.63 1.11 11.47
C TYR A 31 5.87 2.33 11.93
N SER A 32 5.63 3.27 11.02
CA SER A 32 4.75 4.40 11.27
C SER A 32 4.24 5.00 9.95
N MET A 33 3.65 6.18 10.05
CA MET A 33 3.16 6.97 8.94
C MET A 33 3.52 8.44 9.15
N CYS A 34 3.80 9.14 8.06
CA CYS A 34 4.20 10.54 8.08
C CYS A 34 3.43 11.31 7.00
N ALA A 35 2.76 12.40 7.41
CA ALA A 35 2.16 13.32 6.46
C ALA A 35 3.24 14.18 5.82
N VAL A 36 3.21 14.29 4.48
CA VAL A 36 4.20 15.04 3.69
C VAL A 36 3.49 16.14 2.92
N ASN A 37 4.04 17.36 3.00
CA ASN A 37 3.58 18.51 2.23
C ASN A 37 4.69 18.96 1.24
N PRO A 38 4.61 18.52 -0.03
CA PRO A 38 5.57 18.85 -1.09
C PRO A 38 5.80 20.35 -1.25
N SER A 39 4.74 21.17 -1.18
CA SER A 39 4.82 22.63 -1.36
C SER A 39 5.71 23.35 -0.33
N ARG A 40 5.99 22.71 0.81
CA ARG A 40 6.91 23.27 1.82
C ARG A 40 8.38 23.08 1.46
N ILE A 41 8.70 22.13 0.57
CA ILE A 41 10.06 21.88 0.08
C ILE A 41 10.44 23.01 -0.90
N SER A 42 9.75 23.08 -2.04
CA SER A 42 9.88 24.19 -3.00
C SER A 42 8.57 24.38 -3.76
N LYS A 43 8.46 25.46 -4.55
CA LYS A 43 7.30 25.69 -5.41
C LYS A 43 7.24 24.74 -6.61
N THR A 44 8.39 24.23 -7.04
CA THR A 44 8.53 23.32 -8.20
C THR A 44 8.46 21.84 -7.79
N PHE A 45 8.54 21.53 -6.50
CA PHE A 45 8.47 20.16 -6.00
C PHE A 45 7.02 19.65 -5.98
N ASN A 46 6.69 18.80 -6.96
CA ASN A 46 5.34 18.27 -7.21
C ASN A 46 5.18 16.80 -6.76
N GLU A 47 4.02 16.22 -7.04
CA GLU A 47 3.72 14.81 -6.77
C GLU A 47 4.74 13.84 -7.38
N GLN A 48 5.11 14.03 -8.65
CA GLN A 48 6.05 13.15 -9.34
C GLN A 48 7.43 13.20 -8.69
N ALA A 49 7.88 14.37 -8.25
CA ALA A 49 9.13 14.51 -7.51
C ALA A 49 9.06 13.78 -6.14
N LEU A 50 7.93 13.84 -5.44
CA LEU A 50 7.75 13.08 -4.20
C LEU A 50 7.79 11.57 -4.45
N GLN A 51 7.06 11.09 -5.46
CA GLN A 51 7.05 9.68 -5.87
C GLN A 51 8.47 9.20 -6.17
N TYR A 52 9.20 9.95 -6.99
CA TYR A 52 10.57 9.63 -7.37
C TYR A 52 11.50 9.55 -6.15
N VAL A 53 11.43 10.50 -5.21
CA VAL A 53 12.25 10.47 -3.99
C VAL A 53 11.89 9.27 -3.11
N VAL A 54 10.61 8.99 -2.90
CA VAL A 54 10.14 7.86 -2.08
C VAL A 54 10.58 6.53 -2.69
N GLU A 55 10.41 6.35 -4.01
CA GLU A 55 10.82 5.16 -4.74
C GLU A 55 12.33 4.93 -4.66
N ASN A 56 13.14 5.97 -4.86
CA ASN A 56 14.60 5.84 -4.77
C ASN A 56 15.08 5.55 -3.33
N ILE A 57 14.41 6.08 -2.30
CA ILE A 57 14.73 5.72 -0.90
C ILE A 57 14.42 4.23 -0.67
N ALA A 58 13.26 3.75 -1.10
CA ALA A 58 12.89 2.35 -0.96
C ALA A 58 13.81 1.42 -1.78
N GLU A 59 14.16 1.82 -3.01
CA GLU A 59 15.06 1.07 -3.90
C GLU A 59 16.47 0.99 -3.30
N GLU A 60 17.02 2.08 -2.80
CA GLU A 60 18.40 2.13 -2.29
C GLU A 60 18.54 1.44 -0.93
N THR A 61 17.61 1.69 -0.01
CA THR A 61 17.71 1.17 1.38
C THR A 61 17.11 -0.22 1.55
N LYS A 62 16.27 -0.66 0.60
CA LYS A 62 15.43 -1.87 0.70
C LYS A 62 14.46 -1.85 1.89
N TRP A 63 14.29 -0.72 2.57
CA TRP A 63 13.29 -0.56 3.61
C TRP A 63 11.93 -0.23 3.00
N LEU A 64 10.87 -0.69 3.67
CA LEU A 64 9.50 -0.36 3.26
C LEU A 64 9.29 1.16 3.36
N LEU A 65 8.92 1.78 2.25
CA LEU A 65 8.44 3.16 2.19
C LEU A 65 7.55 3.36 0.98
N GLU A 66 6.30 3.74 1.21
CA GLU A 66 5.30 3.91 0.16
C GLU A 66 4.43 5.13 0.44
N ILE A 67 4.01 5.84 -0.62
CA ILE A 67 2.94 6.82 -0.51
C ILE A 67 1.61 6.06 -0.48
N VAL A 68 0.88 6.19 0.62
CA VAL A 68 -0.33 5.41 0.87
C VAL A 68 -1.62 6.24 0.84
N ASN A 69 -1.49 7.56 0.92
CA ASN A 69 -2.62 8.47 0.78
C ASN A 69 -2.27 9.62 -0.16
N TYR A 70 -3.07 9.76 -1.22
CA TYR A 70 -3.06 10.86 -2.18
C TYR A 70 -4.24 11.78 -1.84
N ASN A 71 -4.08 12.68 -0.86
CA ASN A 71 -5.19 13.46 -0.31
C ASN A 71 -5.43 14.77 -1.07
N ILE A 72 -4.39 15.61 -1.20
CA ILE A 72 -4.46 16.91 -1.87
C ILE A 72 -3.23 17.08 -2.75
N ALA A 73 -3.47 17.31 -4.05
CA ALA A 73 -2.42 17.52 -5.04
C ALA A 73 -1.39 18.55 -4.58
N ASN A 74 -0.12 18.15 -4.57
CA ASN A 74 1.05 18.96 -4.18
C ASN A 74 1.05 19.52 -2.75
N MET A 75 0.06 19.16 -1.90
CA MET A 75 -0.08 19.74 -0.56
C MET A 75 -0.16 18.70 0.56
N GLN A 76 -0.79 17.55 0.32
CA GLN A 76 -1.00 16.58 1.38
C GLN A 76 -0.95 15.15 0.85
N TYR A 77 0.11 14.46 1.25
CA TYR A 77 0.33 13.04 1.03
C TYR A 77 0.62 12.38 2.36
N VAL A 78 0.46 11.06 2.46
CA VAL A 78 0.93 10.30 3.62
C VAL A 78 1.83 9.18 3.13
N CYS A 79 3.04 9.12 3.67
CA CYS A 79 3.97 8.03 3.47
C CYS A 79 3.88 7.06 4.65
N ALA A 80 3.88 5.76 4.38
CA ALA A 80 3.92 4.70 5.38
C ALA A 80 5.15 3.83 5.16
N GLY A 81 5.75 3.35 6.23
CA GLY A 81 6.99 2.60 6.11
C GLY A 81 7.67 2.28 7.42
N ASP A 82 8.86 1.72 7.29
CA ASP A 82 9.80 1.51 8.40
C ASP A 82 10.18 2.88 9.01
N LEU A 83 10.34 2.95 10.33
CA LEU A 83 10.77 4.18 11.02
C LEU A 83 12.06 4.73 10.42
N ARG A 84 13.00 3.86 10.02
CA ARG A 84 14.25 4.28 9.38
C ARG A 84 13.99 4.96 8.04
N ALA A 85 13.12 4.39 7.22
CA ALA A 85 12.83 4.96 5.91
C ALA A 85 12.12 6.32 6.01
N LEU A 86 11.21 6.47 6.98
CA LEU A 86 10.50 7.73 7.25
C LEU A 86 11.44 8.84 7.80
N ASP A 87 12.40 8.46 8.63
CA ASP A 87 13.43 9.36 9.13
C ASP A 87 14.40 9.78 8.01
N THR A 88 14.84 8.84 7.18
CA THR A 88 15.61 9.13 5.94
C THR A 88 14.86 10.08 5.01
N LEU A 89 13.56 9.83 4.76
CA LEU A 89 12.72 10.73 3.96
C LEU A 89 12.68 12.14 4.53
N THR A 90 12.59 12.27 5.87
CA THR A 90 12.65 13.56 6.54
C THR A 90 14.01 14.24 6.35
N GLY A 91 15.11 13.49 6.47
CA GLY A 91 16.46 13.98 6.20
C GLY A 91 16.62 14.49 4.77
N VAL A 92 16.23 13.70 3.78
CA VAL A 92 16.33 14.04 2.35
C VAL A 92 15.49 15.28 2.03
N THR A 93 14.23 15.32 2.45
CA THR A 93 13.36 16.47 2.18
C THR A 93 13.83 17.74 2.88
N ASN A 94 14.41 17.64 4.08
CA ASN A 94 15.05 18.77 4.75
C ASN A 94 16.30 19.26 4.01
N TYR A 95 17.13 18.33 3.50
CA TYR A 95 18.31 18.67 2.70
C TYR A 95 17.92 19.41 1.42
N LEU A 96 16.96 18.87 0.66
CA LEU A 96 16.45 19.50 -0.56
C LEU A 96 15.91 20.90 -0.29
N LYS A 97 15.20 21.09 0.84
CA LYS A 97 14.71 22.40 1.27
C LYS A 97 15.85 23.38 1.55
N ALA A 98 16.85 22.95 2.31
CA ALA A 98 17.95 23.80 2.76
C ALA A 98 18.83 24.25 1.59
N GLN A 99 19.12 23.34 0.65
CA GLN A 99 19.93 23.62 -0.53
C GLN A 99 19.17 24.40 -1.61
N LYS A 100 17.85 24.61 -1.44
CA LYS A 100 16.98 25.25 -2.45
C LYS A 100 17.12 24.61 -3.83
N ILE A 101 17.33 23.30 -3.88
CA ILE A 101 17.54 22.57 -5.12
C ILE A 101 16.26 22.65 -5.93
N ASP A 102 16.36 23.23 -7.13
CA ASP A 102 15.29 23.19 -8.11
C ASP A 102 15.53 21.98 -9.02
N ILE A 103 14.86 20.88 -8.71
CA ILE A 103 14.98 19.63 -9.46
C ILE A 103 14.68 19.86 -10.94
N GLN A 104 13.78 20.79 -11.27
CA GLN A 104 13.41 21.09 -12.65
C GLN A 104 14.57 21.74 -13.42
N ALA A 105 15.27 22.68 -12.79
CA ALA A 105 16.49 23.27 -13.36
C ALA A 105 17.65 22.25 -13.43
N LEU A 106 17.75 21.33 -12.46
CA LEU A 106 18.73 20.24 -12.54
C LEU A 106 18.43 19.29 -13.70
N MET A 107 17.16 18.95 -13.94
CA MET A 107 16.76 18.09 -15.07
C MET A 107 16.99 18.75 -16.45
N GLU A 108 17.05 20.08 -16.52
CA GLU A 108 17.41 20.80 -17.75
C GLU A 108 18.92 20.83 -18.03
N THR A 109 19.74 20.68 -16.99
CA THR A 109 21.20 20.86 -17.06
C THR A 109 21.99 19.56 -16.94
N LEU A 110 21.40 18.54 -16.32
CA LEU A 110 22.01 17.24 -16.06
C LEU A 110 21.21 16.13 -16.75
N SER A 111 21.90 15.03 -17.05
CA SER A 111 21.21 13.81 -17.48
C SER A 111 20.38 13.21 -16.34
N LEU A 112 19.37 12.41 -16.68
CA LEU A 112 18.55 11.70 -15.67
C LEU A 112 19.40 10.77 -14.79
N GLU A 113 20.49 10.21 -15.33
CA GLU A 113 21.40 9.33 -14.61
C GLU A 113 22.20 10.09 -13.55
N ASP A 114 22.69 11.29 -13.90
CA ASP A 114 23.45 12.14 -12.97
C ASP A 114 22.55 12.65 -11.83
N VAL A 115 21.31 13.05 -12.15
CA VAL A 115 20.32 13.44 -11.13
C VAL A 115 20.04 12.29 -10.16
N LYS A 116 19.89 11.07 -10.68
CA LYS A 116 19.71 9.87 -9.85
C LYS A 116 20.93 9.64 -8.96
N ALA A 117 22.14 9.72 -9.50
CA ALA A 117 23.37 9.51 -8.74
C ALA A 117 23.49 10.48 -7.55
N HIS A 118 23.27 11.78 -7.78
CA HIS A 118 23.28 12.77 -6.71
C HIS A 118 22.20 12.54 -5.65
N LEU A 119 20.98 12.16 -6.08
CA LEU A 119 19.91 11.83 -5.14
C LEU A 119 20.29 10.61 -4.27
N VAL A 120 20.87 9.57 -4.87
CA VAL A 120 21.31 8.36 -4.16
C VAL A 120 22.41 8.68 -3.14
N GLU A 121 23.35 9.56 -3.46
CA GLU A 121 24.37 10.02 -2.51
C GLU A 121 23.75 10.69 -1.28
N ILE A 122 22.77 11.58 -1.49
CA ILE A 122 22.03 12.24 -0.40
C ILE A 122 21.27 11.20 0.43
N ILE A 123 20.60 10.24 -0.22
CA ILE A 123 19.85 9.18 0.45
C ILE A 123 20.78 8.33 1.32
N ARG A 124 21.94 7.91 0.80
CA ARG A 124 22.92 7.11 1.54
C ARG A 124 23.44 7.83 2.77
N GLU A 125 23.72 9.12 2.66
CA GLU A 125 24.16 9.92 3.79
C GLU A 125 23.05 10.05 4.85
N CYS A 126 21.83 10.39 4.45
CA CYS A 126 20.69 10.45 5.37
C CYS A 126 20.37 9.09 6.02
N ALA A 127 20.50 7.98 5.27
CA ALA A 127 20.31 6.64 5.80
C ALA A 127 21.38 6.28 6.84
N ARG A 128 22.65 6.61 6.58
CA ARG A 128 23.74 6.40 7.55
C ARG A 128 23.52 7.18 8.85
N GLN A 129 23.07 8.43 8.73
CA GLN A 129 22.71 9.26 9.89
C GLN A 129 21.53 8.67 10.66
N THR A 130 20.55 8.11 9.95
CA THR A 130 19.39 7.43 10.56
C THR A 130 19.81 6.19 11.34
N GLU A 131 20.70 5.37 10.79
CA GLU A 131 21.18 4.15 11.45
C GLU A 131 22.05 4.44 12.68
N ALA A 132 22.74 5.58 12.71
CA ALA A 132 23.53 6.02 13.86
C ALA A 132 22.68 6.52 15.04
N LYS A 133 21.37 6.77 14.84
CA LYS A 133 20.46 7.22 15.91
C LYS A 133 20.15 6.09 16.91
N PRO A 134 19.91 6.43 18.19
CA PRO A 134 19.50 5.44 19.18
C PRO A 134 18.16 4.79 18.82
N LYS A 135 18.04 3.50 19.14
CA LYS A 135 16.80 2.72 18.97
C LYS A 135 16.05 2.62 20.32
N PRO A 136 14.71 2.67 20.34
CA PRO A 136 13.81 2.82 19.19
C PRO A 136 13.86 4.24 18.62
N LEU A 137 13.70 4.35 17.29
CA LEU A 137 13.69 5.64 16.60
C LEU A 137 12.45 6.44 16.98
N ASP A 138 12.64 7.70 17.37
CA ASP A 138 11.56 8.67 17.57
C ASP A 138 11.54 9.67 16.41
N LEU A 139 10.50 9.58 15.58
CA LEU A 139 10.37 10.43 14.39
C LEU A 139 10.12 11.88 14.79
N GLN A 140 11.00 12.77 14.31
CA GLN A 140 10.85 14.21 14.52
C GLN A 140 10.17 14.89 13.34
N ARG A 141 9.52 16.02 13.61
CA ARG A 141 8.93 16.86 12.55
C ARG A 141 10.05 17.50 11.72
N GLY A 142 9.95 17.38 10.39
CA GLY A 142 10.77 18.13 9.44
C GLY A 142 10.10 19.39 8.91
N PHE A 143 10.71 20.02 7.90
CA PHE A 143 10.11 21.19 7.23
C PHE A 143 8.84 20.81 6.46
N ALA A 144 8.87 19.66 5.80
CA ALA A 144 7.80 19.16 4.94
C ALA A 144 7.11 17.89 5.49
N THR A 145 7.67 17.27 6.53
CA THR A 145 7.20 15.99 7.08
C THR A 145 6.66 16.15 8.50
N ILE A 146 5.52 15.53 8.77
CA ILE A 146 4.84 15.54 10.09
C ILE A 146 4.48 14.10 10.46
N PRO A 147 5.20 13.48 11.42
CA PRO A 147 4.88 12.14 11.89
C PRO A 147 3.47 12.04 12.50
N LEU A 148 2.74 10.97 12.17
CA LEU A 148 1.40 10.71 12.69
C LEU A 148 1.50 9.95 14.02
N LYS A 149 1.56 10.70 15.12
CA LYS A 149 1.70 10.13 16.47
C LYS A 149 0.56 9.16 16.80
N GLY A 150 0.92 8.01 17.37
CA GLY A 150 -0.04 6.96 17.75
C GLY A 150 -0.41 5.99 16.63
N ILE A 151 0.12 6.17 15.42
CA ILE A 151 -0.02 5.21 14.31
C ILE A 151 1.28 4.44 14.14
N ASP A 152 1.20 3.12 14.29
CA ASP A 152 2.34 2.21 14.27
C ASP A 152 2.12 1.00 13.33
N VAL A 153 1.14 1.11 12.43
CA VAL A 153 0.85 0.14 11.38
C VAL A 153 0.88 0.84 10.03
N PRO A 154 1.64 0.36 9.03
CA PRO A 154 1.74 0.99 7.72
C PRO A 154 0.56 0.57 6.84
N PHE A 155 -0.65 0.98 7.19
CA PHE A 155 -1.85 0.58 6.45
C PHE A 155 -1.88 1.15 5.03
N HIS A 156 -2.61 0.47 4.13
CA HIS A 156 -2.63 0.71 2.68
C HIS A 156 -1.31 0.44 1.93
N SER A 157 -0.21 0.11 2.63
CA SER A 157 1.02 -0.34 1.99
C SER A 157 0.97 -1.81 1.57
N THR A 158 1.93 -2.21 0.72
CA THR A 158 2.12 -3.60 0.31
C THR A 158 2.45 -4.54 1.47
N PHE A 159 2.94 -4.03 2.60
CA PHE A 159 3.24 -4.80 3.81
C PHE A 159 2.05 -5.64 4.29
N LEU A 160 0.83 -5.08 4.25
CA LEU A 160 -0.37 -5.77 4.71
C LEU A 160 -1.01 -6.71 3.67
N ARG A 161 -0.39 -6.88 2.49
CA ARG A 161 -0.94 -7.69 1.40
C ARG A 161 -1.12 -9.15 1.81
N SER A 162 -0.22 -9.69 2.65
CA SER A 162 -0.32 -11.05 3.21
C SER A 162 -1.60 -11.27 4.03
N GLY A 163 -2.08 -10.25 4.75
CA GLY A 163 -3.29 -10.28 5.56
C GLY A 163 -4.61 -10.20 4.78
N VAL A 164 -4.57 -9.97 3.46
CA VAL A 164 -5.78 -9.76 2.63
C VAL A 164 -6.58 -11.05 2.45
N LYS A 165 -5.94 -12.21 2.29
CA LYS A 165 -6.62 -13.50 2.08
C LYS A 165 -7.57 -13.89 3.24
N PRO A 166 -7.14 -13.86 4.52
CA PRO A 166 -8.06 -14.16 5.62
C PRO A 166 -9.16 -13.10 5.74
N PHE A 167 -8.85 -11.81 5.55
CA PHE A 167 -9.85 -10.74 5.61
C PHE A 167 -10.92 -10.87 4.50
N ARG A 168 -10.52 -11.21 3.27
CA ARG A 168 -11.43 -11.50 2.16
C ARG A 168 -12.37 -12.66 2.51
N SER A 169 -11.84 -13.73 3.09
CA SER A 169 -12.63 -14.90 3.49
C SER A 169 -13.67 -14.53 4.57
N PHE A 170 -13.31 -13.63 5.48
CA PHE A 170 -14.23 -13.09 6.48
C PHE A 170 -15.33 -12.23 5.85
N LEU A 171 -14.98 -11.37 4.89
CA LEU A 171 -15.96 -10.55 4.15
C LEU A 171 -16.98 -11.42 3.40
N LEU A 172 -16.54 -12.51 2.76
CA LEU A 172 -17.45 -13.43 2.06
C LEU A 172 -18.49 -14.07 2.98
N LYS A 173 -18.16 -14.27 4.27
CA LYS A 173 -19.11 -14.78 5.28
C LYS A 173 -20.08 -13.71 5.79
N LYS A 174 -19.68 -12.43 5.77
CA LYS A 174 -20.44 -11.30 6.33
C LYS A 174 -21.25 -10.52 5.30
N ILE A 175 -20.86 -10.57 4.02
CA ILE A 175 -21.56 -9.93 2.91
C ILE A 175 -22.38 -11.00 2.18
N ASN A 176 -23.69 -10.97 2.36
CA ASN A 176 -24.59 -11.87 1.63
C ASN A 176 -24.85 -11.33 0.21
N LYS A 177 -24.60 -12.18 -0.81
CA LYS A 177 -24.82 -11.85 -2.22
C LYS A 177 -26.23 -11.33 -2.51
N THR A 178 -27.26 -11.89 -1.87
CA THR A 178 -28.67 -11.50 -2.10
C THR A 178 -29.00 -10.10 -1.58
N THR A 179 -28.15 -9.54 -0.73
CA THR A 179 -28.32 -8.20 -0.15
C THR A 179 -27.62 -7.10 -0.95
N ILE A 180 -26.89 -7.47 -2.02
CA ILE A 180 -26.17 -6.52 -2.87
C ILE A 180 -27.09 -6.12 -4.02
N ASP A 181 -27.36 -4.83 -4.11
CA ASP A 181 -28.07 -4.21 -5.23
C ASP A 181 -27.06 -3.37 -6.05
N PRO A 182 -26.60 -3.86 -7.21
CA PRO A 182 -25.64 -3.15 -8.05
C PRO A 182 -26.09 -1.75 -8.48
N SER A 183 -27.40 -1.51 -8.64
CA SER A 183 -27.94 -0.22 -9.10
C SER A 183 -27.68 0.94 -8.12
N LYS A 184 -27.42 0.59 -6.85
CA LYS A 184 -27.04 1.55 -5.80
C LYS A 184 -25.54 1.87 -5.79
N LEU A 185 -24.73 1.06 -6.47
CA LEU A 185 -23.27 1.20 -6.51
C LEU A 185 -22.78 1.78 -7.84
N ILE A 186 -23.34 1.29 -8.95
CA ILE A 186 -22.90 1.67 -10.30
C ILE A 186 -23.03 3.19 -10.49
N GLY A 187 -21.93 3.83 -10.88
CA GLY A 187 -21.83 5.27 -11.09
C GLY A 187 -21.93 6.14 -9.81
N LYS A 188 -22.18 5.54 -8.65
CA LYS A 188 -22.44 6.26 -7.37
C LYS A 188 -21.34 6.05 -6.34
N TYR A 189 -20.82 4.82 -6.24
CA TYR A 189 -19.75 4.49 -5.32
C TYR A 189 -18.39 4.74 -5.99
N ILE A 190 -17.48 5.46 -5.32
CA ILE A 190 -16.12 5.70 -5.79
C ILE A 190 -15.17 4.97 -4.83
N PRO A 191 -14.60 3.81 -5.22
CA PRO A 191 -13.68 3.08 -4.36
C PRO A 191 -12.30 3.74 -4.29
N ASN A 192 -11.67 3.70 -3.12
CA ASN A 192 -10.30 4.23 -2.94
C ASN A 192 -9.25 3.50 -3.79
N VAL A 193 -9.47 2.23 -4.13
CA VAL A 193 -8.50 1.43 -4.89
C VAL A 193 -8.39 1.91 -6.34
N THR A 194 -9.51 2.25 -6.97
CA THR A 194 -9.55 2.61 -8.40
C THR A 194 -9.73 4.11 -8.65
N ALA A 195 -10.24 4.86 -7.66
CA ALA A 195 -10.55 6.28 -7.75
C ALA A 195 -11.45 6.68 -8.95
N LYS A 196 -12.25 5.72 -9.43
CA LYS A 196 -13.22 5.91 -10.52
C LYS A 196 -14.61 5.44 -10.06
N PRO A 197 -15.70 6.03 -10.58
CA PRO A 197 -17.05 5.52 -10.32
C PRO A 197 -17.12 4.02 -10.58
N PHE A 198 -17.71 3.28 -9.65
CA PHE A 198 -17.83 1.83 -9.72
C PHE A 198 -18.67 1.42 -10.93
N GLU A 199 -18.20 0.44 -11.68
CA GLU A 199 -18.89 -0.10 -12.85
C GLU A 199 -18.72 -1.62 -12.94
N ILE A 200 -19.64 -2.28 -13.65
CA ILE A 200 -19.56 -3.71 -13.96
C ILE A 200 -19.32 -3.86 -15.47
N THR A 201 -18.14 -3.43 -15.90
CA THR A 201 -17.66 -3.49 -17.28
C THR A 201 -16.33 -4.23 -17.33
N LYS A 202 -15.95 -4.77 -18.50
CA LYS A 202 -14.71 -5.54 -18.64
C LYS A 202 -13.51 -4.65 -18.34
N GLU A 203 -13.54 -3.42 -18.84
CA GLU A 203 -12.53 -2.38 -18.68
C GLU A 203 -12.33 -2.04 -17.19
N TYR A 204 -13.40 -1.94 -16.41
CA TYR A 204 -13.31 -1.71 -14.97
C TYR A 204 -12.61 -2.87 -14.25
N PHE A 205 -12.92 -4.11 -14.63
CA PHE A 205 -12.29 -5.30 -14.05
C PHE A 205 -10.81 -5.43 -14.46
N GLU A 206 -10.45 -5.07 -15.69
CA GLU A 206 -9.06 -5.00 -16.15
C GLU A 206 -8.25 -3.96 -15.36
N ASP A 207 -8.82 -2.78 -15.12
CA ASP A 207 -8.23 -1.73 -14.29
C ASP A 207 -8.01 -2.22 -12.84
N VAL A 208 -9.00 -2.89 -12.24
CA VAL A 208 -8.88 -3.49 -10.90
C VAL A 208 -7.81 -4.59 -10.88
N TYR A 209 -7.73 -5.42 -11.92
CA TYR A 209 -6.72 -6.47 -12.00
C TYR A 209 -5.32 -5.88 -12.08
N ARG A 210 -5.09 -4.86 -12.92
CA ARG A 210 -3.80 -4.17 -13.04
C ARG A 210 -3.28 -3.63 -11.70
N LEU A 211 -4.18 -3.12 -10.85
CA LEU A 211 -3.83 -2.54 -9.55
C LEU A 211 -3.63 -3.60 -8.44
N THR A 212 -4.34 -4.73 -8.51
CA THR A 212 -4.44 -5.68 -7.40
C THR A 212 -3.79 -7.03 -7.66
N ASN A 213 -3.57 -7.40 -8.93
CA ASN A 213 -3.21 -8.74 -9.39
C ASN A 213 -4.08 -9.85 -8.77
N SER A 214 -5.37 -9.57 -8.54
CA SER A 214 -6.29 -10.51 -7.90
C SER A 214 -6.55 -11.74 -8.79
N PRO A 215 -6.25 -12.97 -8.33
CA PRO A 215 -6.55 -14.19 -9.08
C PRO A 215 -8.04 -14.34 -9.41
N LYS A 216 -8.93 -13.94 -8.49
CA LYS A 216 -10.38 -14.03 -8.72
C LYS A 216 -10.88 -13.12 -9.83
N ILE A 217 -10.27 -11.94 -9.99
CA ILE A 217 -10.61 -11.03 -11.09
C ILE A 217 -10.03 -11.56 -12.39
N LYS A 218 -8.82 -12.13 -12.36
CA LYS A 218 -8.20 -12.81 -13.50
C LYS A 218 -9.10 -13.92 -14.06
N ASP A 219 -9.62 -14.78 -13.18
CA ASP A 219 -10.50 -15.88 -13.56
C ASP A 219 -11.81 -15.38 -14.20
N ILE A 220 -12.38 -14.28 -13.69
CA ILE A 220 -13.59 -13.66 -14.24
C ILE A 220 -13.30 -13.08 -15.64
N LEU A 221 -12.19 -12.35 -15.79
CA LEU A 221 -11.79 -11.77 -17.08
C LEU A 221 -11.52 -12.82 -18.16
N ALA A 222 -10.92 -13.95 -17.77
CA ALA A 222 -10.68 -15.08 -18.68
C ALA A 222 -11.98 -15.73 -19.17
N ASN A 223 -13.06 -15.66 -18.37
CA ASN A 223 -14.35 -16.28 -18.66
C ASN A 223 -15.46 -15.23 -18.87
N TRP A 224 -15.10 -14.00 -19.29
CA TRP A 224 -16.02 -12.86 -19.31
C TRP A 224 -17.31 -13.12 -20.10
N GLU A 225 -17.21 -13.79 -21.25
CA GLU A 225 -18.35 -14.11 -22.14
C GLU A 225 -19.43 -14.93 -21.43
N SER A 226 -19.05 -15.82 -20.51
CA SER A 226 -20.01 -16.63 -19.73
C SER A 226 -20.94 -15.79 -18.84
N TYR A 227 -20.56 -14.54 -18.55
CA TYR A 227 -21.32 -13.61 -17.73
C TYR A 227 -22.17 -12.62 -18.56
N GLN A 228 -21.97 -12.53 -19.88
CA GLN A 228 -22.71 -11.59 -20.74
C GLN A 228 -24.07 -12.14 -21.21
N ASP A 229 -24.20 -13.44 -21.44
CA ASP A 229 -25.37 -14.05 -22.09
C ASP A 229 -26.52 -14.46 -21.15
N GLY A 230 -26.60 -13.87 -19.96
CA GLY A 230 -27.71 -14.17 -19.05
C GLY A 230 -27.63 -15.57 -18.43
N GLY A 231 -26.69 -15.76 -17.51
CA GLY A 231 -26.91 -16.62 -16.34
C GLY A 231 -26.97 -18.13 -16.54
N LYS A 232 -25.95 -18.75 -17.13
CA LYS A 232 -25.51 -20.06 -16.59
C LYS A 232 -24.43 -19.80 -15.56
N ALA A 233 -24.85 -19.71 -14.28
CA ALA A 233 -23.90 -19.77 -13.19
C ALA A 233 -23.00 -21.01 -13.37
N PRO A 234 -21.67 -20.90 -13.27
CA PRO A 234 -20.82 -22.09 -13.22
C PRO A 234 -21.31 -22.95 -12.06
N SER A 235 -21.53 -24.25 -12.30
CA SER A 235 -21.92 -25.18 -11.24
C SER A 235 -20.88 -25.17 -10.12
N GLU A 236 -21.34 -25.26 -8.87
CA GLU A 236 -20.50 -25.28 -7.67
C GLU A 236 -19.41 -26.37 -7.68
N SER A 237 -19.52 -27.36 -8.57
CA SER A 237 -18.50 -28.41 -8.80
C SER A 237 -17.16 -27.91 -9.35
N SER A 238 -17.07 -26.67 -9.84
CA SER A 238 -15.81 -26.11 -10.36
C SER A 238 -14.89 -25.51 -9.28
N PHE A 239 -15.35 -25.44 -8.02
CA PHE A 239 -14.56 -24.91 -6.90
C PHE A 239 -13.98 -25.97 -5.96
N GLU A 240 -14.26 -27.27 -6.14
CA GLU A 240 -13.81 -28.34 -5.23
C GLU A 240 -12.49 -29.03 -5.62
N HIS A 241 -11.97 -28.88 -6.84
CA HIS A 241 -10.78 -29.63 -7.28
C HIS A 241 -9.41 -28.98 -7.02
N VAL A 242 -9.25 -28.15 -5.98
CA VAL A 242 -7.92 -27.63 -5.57
C VAL A 242 -7.56 -27.93 -4.11
N HIS A 243 -8.31 -28.82 -3.45
CA HIS A 243 -7.97 -29.30 -2.11
C HIS A 243 -7.98 -30.83 -2.04
N ALA A 244 -7.00 -31.46 -2.70
CA ALA A 244 -6.62 -32.84 -2.41
C ALA A 244 -5.17 -33.13 -2.87
N GLU A 245 -4.20 -32.46 -2.26
CA GLU A 245 -2.87 -33.06 -2.06
C GLU A 245 -2.44 -32.72 -0.62
N GLY A 246 -2.69 -33.68 0.28
CA GLY A 246 -2.12 -33.68 1.63
C GLY A 246 -0.68 -34.22 1.60
N PRO A 247 0.13 -33.91 2.62
CA PRO A 247 1.48 -34.43 2.73
C PRO A 247 1.42 -35.81 3.40
N ASP A 248 1.41 -36.89 2.61
CA ASP A 248 1.74 -38.22 3.13
C ASP A 248 3.24 -38.46 2.94
N GLY A 249 4.00 -37.97 3.90
CA GLY A 249 5.37 -38.40 4.18
C GLY A 249 5.35 -39.17 5.49
N THR A 250 5.01 -40.46 5.44
CA THR A 250 5.36 -41.41 6.49
C THR A 250 6.42 -42.35 5.95
N GLU A 251 7.65 -42.10 6.40
CA GLU A 251 8.72 -43.09 6.41
C GLU A 251 8.23 -44.37 7.11
N THR A 252 8.37 -45.49 6.44
CA THR A 252 8.45 -46.80 7.07
C THR A 252 9.76 -47.46 6.66
N ASP A 253 10.63 -47.58 7.65
CA ASP A 253 11.73 -48.53 7.74
C ASP A 253 11.27 -49.95 7.39
N ALA A 254 12.02 -50.67 6.55
CA ALA A 254 12.36 -52.09 6.73
C ALA A 254 13.19 -52.64 5.55
N SER A 255 14.35 -53.19 5.93
CA SER A 255 15.20 -54.20 5.25
C SER A 255 15.95 -53.85 3.96
#